data_AF-W7Y3A6-F1
#
_entry.id   AF-W7Y3A6-F1
#
_cell.length_a   1.000
_cell.length_b   1.000
_cell.length_c   1.000
_cell.angle_alpha   90.00
_cell.angle_beta   90.00
_cell.angle_gamma   90.00
#
_symmetry.space_group_name_H-M   'P 1'
#
loop_
_entity.id
_entity.type
_entity.pdbx_description
1 polymer ?
#
loop_
_entity_poly.entity_id
_entity_poly.type
_entity_poly.pdbx_seq_one_letter_code
_entity_poly.pdbx_strand_id
1 'polypeptide(L)'
;MRAQEEHVLLLDSGDIFQGTPYFNFYKGELDIKLMGDMGYDASTIGNHEFDNGIEDLASQIRKSKFPFICSNYDVENSALKGLTLPYRIIEKGPIKIGIIGLGIELKGLVTSLNYKGVEYKDPIREGDKLAGFLKNDKKCNMVVALSHLGYEYKEDKVDDVEVAKNTRYIDVILGGHTHTFLKNPTLVQNINEENVVINQTGWGGINLGRLDFVFDHEKQAKQLAYHSQL
;
A
#
# COMPACT_ATOMS: atom_id res chain seq x y z
N MET A 1 0.13 4.58 20.96
CA MET A 1 -0.86 4.72 19.88
C MET A 1 -1.99 3.70 19.98
N ARG A 2 -1.81 2.41 19.64
CA ARG A 2 -2.92 1.41 19.70
C ARG A 2 -3.53 1.18 21.10
N ALA A 3 -2.78 1.42 22.17
CA ALA A 3 -3.30 1.39 23.54
C ALA A 3 -4.05 2.69 23.94
N GLN A 4 -3.96 3.74 23.13
CA GLN A 4 -4.52 5.07 23.40
C GLN A 4 -5.69 5.41 22.47
N GLU A 5 -5.78 4.74 21.31
CA GLU A 5 -6.73 5.03 20.24
C GLU A 5 -7.45 3.73 19.83
N GLU A 6 -8.77 3.77 19.74
CA GLU A 6 -9.61 2.57 19.53
C GLU A 6 -9.65 2.09 18.07
N HIS A 7 -9.55 3.01 17.11
CA HIS A 7 -9.79 2.74 15.69
C HIS A 7 -8.54 2.97 14.84
N VAL A 8 -7.50 2.19 15.12
CA VAL A 8 -6.20 2.31 14.42
C VAL A 8 -6.06 1.22 13.34
N LEU A 9 -5.61 1.64 12.16
CA LEU A 9 -5.01 0.78 11.13
C LEU A 9 -3.49 0.97 11.12
N LEU A 10 -2.75 -0.12 11.04
CA LEU A 10 -1.30 -0.13 10.84
C LEU A 10 -1.01 -0.79 9.49
N LEU A 11 -0.46 -0.04 8.55
CA LEU A 11 -0.31 -0.46 7.16
C LEU A 11 1.14 -0.24 6.71
N ASP A 12 1.59 -1.05 5.76
CA ASP A 12 2.92 -0.94 5.16
C ASP A 12 2.85 -0.83 3.63
N SER A 13 3.73 0.01 3.08
CA SER A 13 3.76 0.30 1.64
C SER A 13 4.79 -0.53 0.87
N GLY A 14 5.33 -1.62 1.43
CA GLY A 14 6.24 -2.55 0.75
C GLY A 14 7.72 -2.19 0.92
N ASP A 15 8.60 -2.96 0.26
CA ASP A 15 10.05 -3.00 0.48
C ASP A 15 10.44 -3.34 1.95
N ILE A 16 9.74 -4.33 2.52
CA ILE A 16 10.09 -4.96 3.80
C ILE A 16 11.46 -5.64 3.70
N PHE A 17 11.78 -6.15 2.51
CA PHE A 17 12.97 -6.97 2.24
C PHE A 17 14.22 -6.16 1.87
N GLN A 18 14.31 -4.90 2.29
CA GLN A 18 15.47 -4.05 2.02
C GLN A 18 16.03 -3.40 3.29
N GLY A 19 17.35 -3.14 3.30
CA GLY A 19 17.92 -2.04 4.08
C GLY A 19 18.91 -2.38 5.19
N THR A 20 19.08 -3.65 5.59
CA THR A 20 20.06 -4.00 6.64
C THR A 20 20.81 -5.32 6.40
N PRO A 21 22.03 -5.50 6.96
CA PRO A 21 22.69 -6.80 6.99
C PRO A 21 21.87 -7.92 7.66
N TYR A 22 20.94 -7.58 8.56
CA TYR A 22 20.02 -8.54 9.18
C TYR A 22 19.07 -9.15 8.16
N PHE A 23 18.58 -8.37 7.19
CA PHE A 23 17.79 -8.90 6.07
C PHE A 23 18.60 -9.93 5.27
N ASN A 24 19.85 -9.61 4.91
CA ASN A 24 20.71 -10.53 4.15
C ASN A 24 20.95 -11.86 4.90
N PHE A 25 20.96 -11.81 6.24
CA PHE A 25 21.21 -12.99 7.08
C PHE A 25 19.94 -13.82 7.33
N TYR A 26 18.80 -13.16 7.58
CA TYR A 26 17.53 -13.81 7.95
C TYR A 26 16.49 -13.89 6.81
N LYS A 27 16.81 -13.38 5.62
CA LYS A 27 15.97 -13.41 4.41
C LYS A 27 14.55 -12.87 4.63
N GLY A 28 14.41 -11.80 5.42
CA GLY A 28 13.12 -11.14 5.68
C GLY A 28 12.15 -11.85 6.62
N GLU A 29 12.47 -13.07 7.09
CA GLU A 29 11.59 -13.82 8.00
C GLU A 29 11.41 -13.13 9.35
N LEU A 30 12.47 -12.49 9.85
CA LEU A 30 12.44 -11.74 11.10
C LEU A 30 11.49 -10.54 10.98
N ASP A 31 11.63 -9.76 9.91
CA ASP A 31 10.86 -8.53 9.67
C ASP A 31 9.35 -8.85 9.57
N ILE A 32 8.97 -9.85 8.77
CA ILE A 32 7.57 -10.29 8.66
C ILE A 32 7.01 -10.78 10.00
N LYS A 33 7.81 -11.53 10.78
CA LYS A 33 7.38 -11.99 12.09
C LYS A 33 7.14 -10.81 13.04
N LEU A 34 8.07 -9.86 13.09
CA LEU A 34 7.96 -8.66 13.93
C LEU A 34 6.75 -7.81 13.53
N MET A 35 6.54 -7.56 12.24
CA MET A 35 5.35 -6.87 11.74
C MET A 35 4.06 -7.62 12.09
N GLY A 36 4.06 -8.95 12.02
CA GLY A 36 2.97 -9.79 12.48
C GLY A 36 2.67 -9.63 13.97
N ASP A 37 3.71 -9.57 14.80
CA ASP A 37 3.59 -9.38 16.26
C ASP A 37 3.18 -7.95 16.63
N MET A 38 3.56 -6.95 15.83
CA MET A 38 3.06 -5.57 15.92
C MET A 38 1.60 -5.43 15.46
N GLY A 39 1.10 -6.44 14.74
CA GLY A 39 -0.28 -6.55 14.28
C GLY A 39 -0.59 -5.62 13.11
N TYR A 40 0.31 -5.54 12.11
CA TYR A 40 0.00 -4.88 10.84
C TYR A 40 -1.29 -5.45 10.23
N ASP A 41 -2.12 -4.57 9.68
CA ASP A 41 -3.42 -4.91 9.11
C ASP A 41 -3.31 -5.36 7.64
N ALA A 42 -2.32 -4.84 6.91
CA ALA A 42 -1.94 -5.23 5.55
C ALA A 42 -0.59 -4.63 5.13
N SER A 43 0.04 -5.24 4.12
CA SER A 43 1.15 -4.65 3.35
C SER A 43 0.87 -4.76 1.85
N THR A 44 1.46 -3.88 1.04
CA THR A 44 1.60 -4.11 -0.42
C THR A 44 2.93 -4.79 -0.75
N ILE A 45 3.19 -4.98 -2.05
CA ILE A 45 4.41 -5.57 -2.60
C ILE A 45 5.18 -4.49 -3.36
N GLY A 46 6.41 -4.23 -2.92
CA GLY A 46 7.43 -3.47 -3.60
C GLY A 46 8.35 -4.32 -4.47
N ASN A 47 9.39 -3.70 -5.03
CA ASN A 47 10.32 -4.41 -5.91
C ASN A 47 11.29 -5.29 -5.13
N HIS A 48 11.69 -4.88 -3.92
CA HIS A 48 12.66 -5.63 -3.11
C HIS A 48 12.06 -6.90 -2.49
N GLU A 49 10.73 -7.02 -2.45
CA GLU A 49 10.07 -8.29 -2.13
C GLU A 49 10.52 -9.46 -3.04
N PHE A 50 10.97 -9.15 -4.27
CA PHE A 50 11.42 -10.14 -5.25
C PHE A 50 12.94 -10.38 -5.25
N ASP A 51 13.73 -9.74 -4.38
CA ASP A 51 15.20 -9.84 -4.42
C ASP A 51 15.72 -11.27 -4.26
N ASN A 52 15.08 -12.05 -3.36
CA ASN A 52 15.39 -13.46 -3.14
C ASN A 52 14.65 -14.42 -4.10
N GLY A 53 13.87 -13.87 -5.03
CA GLY A 53 13.05 -14.62 -5.98
C GLY A 53 11.66 -14.95 -5.48
N ILE A 54 10.75 -15.17 -6.44
CA ILE A 54 9.32 -15.34 -6.19
C ILE A 54 8.95 -16.51 -5.28
N GLU A 55 9.76 -17.57 -5.28
CA GLU A 55 9.53 -18.74 -4.41
C GLU A 55 9.80 -18.43 -2.94
N ASP A 56 10.85 -17.64 -2.67
CA ASP A 56 11.15 -17.19 -1.31
C ASP A 56 10.07 -16.20 -0.85
N LEU A 57 9.69 -15.24 -1.69
CA LEU A 57 8.57 -14.34 -1.40
C LEU A 57 7.28 -15.11 -1.07
N ALA A 58 6.92 -16.11 -1.88
CA ALA A 58 5.77 -16.96 -1.63
C ALA A 58 5.87 -17.72 -0.30
N SER A 59 7.07 -18.22 0.06
CA SER A 59 7.33 -18.85 1.35
C SER A 59 7.12 -17.88 2.51
N GLN A 60 7.64 -16.65 2.39
CA GLN A 60 7.52 -15.63 3.42
C GLN A 60 6.09 -15.13 3.62
N ILE A 61 5.34 -14.91 2.53
CA ILE A 61 3.91 -14.52 2.61
C ILE A 61 3.08 -15.60 3.29
N ARG A 62 3.38 -16.90 3.10
CA ARG A 62 2.68 -17.98 3.83
C ARG A 62 2.91 -17.95 5.34
N LYS A 63 4.04 -17.38 5.78
CA LYS A 63 4.40 -17.27 7.21
C LYS A 63 3.88 -15.97 7.84
N SER A 64 3.42 -14.99 7.05
CA SER A 64 2.97 -13.71 7.58
C SER A 64 1.64 -13.85 8.33
N LYS A 65 1.48 -13.03 9.38
CA LYS A 65 0.23 -12.94 10.16
C LYS A 65 -0.73 -11.87 9.63
N PHE A 66 -0.34 -11.19 8.54
CA PHE A 66 -1.09 -10.14 7.88
C PHE A 66 -1.07 -10.40 6.37
N PRO A 67 -2.09 -9.96 5.62
CA PRO A 67 -2.17 -10.19 4.19
C PRO A 67 -1.24 -9.27 3.42
N PHE A 68 -0.76 -9.78 2.27
CA PHE A 68 -0.23 -8.94 1.21
C PHE A 68 -1.34 -8.60 0.21
N ILE A 69 -1.46 -7.33 -0.15
CA ILE A 69 -2.47 -6.82 -1.06
C ILE A 69 -1.77 -6.27 -2.30
N CYS A 70 -2.13 -6.76 -3.48
CA CYS A 70 -1.66 -6.21 -4.75
C CYS A 70 -2.74 -6.38 -5.81
N SER A 71 -3.16 -5.27 -6.39
CA SER A 71 -4.32 -5.17 -7.27
C SER A 71 -3.93 -5.22 -8.75
N ASN A 72 -2.74 -4.77 -9.10
CA ASN A 72 -2.28 -4.59 -10.47
C ASN A 72 -1.23 -5.62 -10.91
N TYR A 73 -0.92 -6.62 -10.09
CA TYR A 73 -0.17 -7.79 -10.54
C TYR A 73 -1.13 -8.95 -10.81
N ASP A 74 -1.09 -9.49 -12.02
CA ASP A 74 -1.61 -10.82 -12.27
C ASP A 74 -0.59 -11.85 -11.81
N VAL A 75 -0.98 -12.69 -10.86
CA VAL A 75 -0.09 -13.69 -10.25
C VAL A 75 -0.54 -15.12 -10.54
N GLU A 76 -1.54 -15.32 -11.40
CA GLU A 76 -2.18 -16.62 -11.63
C GLU A 76 -1.23 -17.70 -12.15
N ASN A 77 -0.17 -17.28 -12.83
CA ASN A 77 0.86 -18.14 -13.44
C ASN A 77 2.17 -18.16 -12.63
N SER A 78 2.12 -17.78 -11.36
CA SER A 78 3.29 -17.56 -10.50
C SER A 78 3.19 -18.31 -9.17
N ALA A 79 4.28 -18.35 -8.41
CA ALA A 79 4.28 -18.92 -7.05
C ALA A 79 3.41 -18.13 -6.06
N LEU A 80 3.02 -16.90 -6.41
CA LEU A 80 2.15 -16.03 -5.60
C LEU A 80 0.66 -16.30 -5.79
N LYS A 81 0.27 -17.22 -6.68
CA LYS A 81 -1.14 -17.57 -6.92
C LYS A 81 -1.86 -17.89 -5.61
N GLY A 82 -2.90 -17.12 -5.30
CA GLY A 82 -3.71 -17.27 -4.08
C GLY A 82 -3.04 -16.84 -2.78
N LEU A 83 -1.84 -16.25 -2.83
CA LEU A 83 -1.14 -15.74 -1.65
C LEU A 83 -1.30 -14.24 -1.44
N THR A 84 -1.65 -13.51 -2.50
CA THR A 84 -1.97 -12.09 -2.45
C THR A 84 -3.47 -11.87 -2.61
N LEU A 85 -3.98 -10.78 -2.02
CA LEU A 85 -5.35 -10.35 -2.20
C LEU A 85 -5.41 -9.15 -3.14
N PRO A 86 -6.41 -9.05 -4.03
CA PRO A 86 -6.57 -7.85 -4.86
C PRO A 86 -7.04 -6.64 -4.03
N TYR A 87 -7.75 -6.87 -2.93
CA TYR A 87 -8.20 -5.86 -1.98
C TYR A 87 -8.52 -6.49 -0.62
N ARG A 88 -8.68 -5.66 0.40
CA ARG A 88 -9.21 -6.05 1.71
C ARG A 88 -10.22 -5.03 2.20
N ILE A 89 -11.20 -5.47 2.97
CA ILE A 89 -12.13 -4.59 3.67
C ILE A 89 -11.91 -4.78 5.16
N ILE A 90 -11.76 -3.68 5.89
CA ILE A 90 -11.63 -3.67 7.34
C ILE A 90 -12.70 -2.76 7.92
N GLU A 91 -13.38 -3.23 8.96
CA GLU A 91 -14.36 -2.45 9.70
C GLU A 91 -13.74 -1.97 11.01
N LYS A 92 -13.91 -0.67 11.32
CA LYS A 92 -13.52 -0.04 12.57
C LYS A 92 -14.73 0.73 13.10
N GLY A 93 -15.41 0.16 14.09
CA GLY A 93 -16.74 0.64 14.50
C GLY A 93 -17.71 0.62 13.30
N PRO A 94 -18.45 1.70 13.03
CA PRO A 94 -19.39 1.77 11.90
C PRO A 94 -18.70 2.05 10.54
N ILE A 95 -17.39 2.28 10.53
CA ILE A 95 -16.66 2.71 9.33
C ILE A 95 -16.08 1.49 8.61
N LYS A 96 -16.42 1.35 7.34
CA LYS A 96 -15.89 0.35 6.42
C LYS A 96 -14.81 0.95 5.54
N ILE A 97 -13.61 0.39 5.59
CA ILE A 97 -12.42 0.87 4.90
C ILE A 97 -11.99 -0.19 3.89
N GLY A 98 -12.01 0.17 2.61
CA GLY A 98 -11.45 -0.63 1.53
C GLY A 98 -9.96 -0.34 1.38
N ILE A 99 -9.17 -1.37 1.15
CA ILE A 99 -7.72 -1.27 0.97
C ILE A 99 -7.36 -1.97 -0.35
N ILE A 100 -6.68 -1.26 -1.23
CA ILE A 100 -6.10 -1.79 -2.48
C ILE A 100 -4.57 -1.66 -2.42
N GLY A 101 -3.86 -2.43 -3.24
CA GLY A 101 -2.41 -2.39 -3.31
C GLY A 101 -1.94 -2.09 -4.74
N LEU A 102 -0.99 -1.19 -4.92
CA LEU A 102 -0.42 -0.85 -6.22
C LEU A 102 1.07 -1.14 -6.21
N GLY A 103 1.51 -2.13 -6.98
CA GLY A 103 2.92 -2.47 -7.15
C GLY A 103 3.53 -1.78 -8.37
N ILE A 104 4.84 -1.61 -8.37
CA ILE A 104 5.63 -0.96 -9.43
C ILE A 104 5.92 -1.87 -10.62
N GLU A 105 6.18 -1.30 -11.80
CA GLU A 105 6.64 -2.10 -12.92
C GLU A 105 8.02 -2.73 -12.61
N LEU A 106 8.07 -4.06 -12.50
CA LEU A 106 9.28 -4.81 -12.11
C LEU A 106 10.33 -4.86 -13.22
N LYS A 107 9.93 -4.67 -14.48
CA LYS A 107 10.83 -4.74 -15.64
C LYS A 107 11.87 -3.63 -15.56
N GLY A 108 13.15 -4.03 -15.50
CA GLY A 108 14.27 -3.10 -15.36
C GLY A 108 14.66 -2.76 -13.92
N LEU A 109 13.84 -3.16 -12.93
CA LEU A 109 14.15 -3.04 -11.50
C LEU A 109 14.55 -4.38 -10.88
N VAL A 110 13.93 -5.47 -11.34
CA VAL A 110 14.12 -6.81 -10.80
C VAL A 110 14.61 -7.74 -11.91
N THR A 111 15.41 -8.76 -11.55
CA THR A 111 15.81 -9.81 -12.50
C THR A 111 14.58 -10.60 -12.96
N SER A 112 14.41 -10.82 -14.27
CA SER A 112 13.21 -11.46 -14.84
C SER A 112 12.87 -12.85 -14.27
N LEU A 113 13.88 -13.62 -13.86
CA LEU A 113 13.69 -14.91 -13.20
C LEU A 113 13.01 -14.78 -11.84
N ASN A 114 13.23 -13.66 -11.14
CA ASN A 114 12.77 -13.46 -9.78
C ASN A 114 11.29 -13.10 -9.68
N TYR A 115 10.63 -12.71 -10.78
CA TYR A 115 9.19 -12.43 -10.82
C TYR A 115 8.48 -13.20 -11.93
N LYS A 116 9.02 -14.37 -12.31
CA LYS A 116 8.47 -15.19 -13.40
C LYS A 116 6.98 -15.50 -13.17
N GLY A 117 6.17 -15.24 -14.21
CA GLY A 117 4.73 -15.49 -14.19
C GLY A 117 3.89 -14.38 -13.55
N VAL A 118 4.52 -13.29 -13.09
CA VAL A 118 3.84 -12.07 -12.67
C VAL A 118 3.66 -11.16 -13.87
N GLU A 119 2.42 -10.76 -14.16
CA GLU A 119 2.10 -9.80 -15.22
C GLU A 119 1.72 -8.45 -14.61
N TYR A 120 2.39 -7.39 -15.08
CA TYR A 120 2.10 -6.02 -14.67
C TYR A 120 0.89 -5.48 -15.44
N LYS A 121 -0.12 -5.00 -14.71
CA LYS A 121 -1.28 -4.28 -15.24
C LYS A 121 -1.18 -2.81 -14.88
N ASP A 122 -1.83 -1.99 -15.69
CA ASP A 122 -1.92 -0.54 -15.48
C ASP A 122 -2.51 -0.24 -14.08
N PRO A 123 -1.75 0.42 -13.19
CA PRO A 123 -2.17 0.63 -11.81
C PRO A 123 -3.29 1.68 -11.69
N ILE A 124 -3.37 2.66 -12.59
CA ILE A 124 -4.44 3.66 -12.60
C ILE A 124 -5.77 2.96 -12.91
N ARG A 125 -5.80 2.16 -13.98
CA ARG A 125 -6.98 1.44 -14.43
C ARG A 125 -7.45 0.42 -13.39
N GLU A 126 -6.57 -0.45 -12.90
CA GLU A 126 -6.97 -1.47 -11.93
C GLU A 126 -7.29 -0.86 -10.55
N GLY A 127 -6.54 0.18 -10.15
CA GLY A 127 -6.81 0.94 -8.92
C GLY A 127 -8.17 1.63 -8.93
N ASP A 128 -8.47 2.39 -9.99
CA ASP A 128 -9.77 3.09 -10.15
C ASP A 128 -10.95 2.12 -10.16
N LYS A 129 -10.82 1.02 -10.90
CA LYS A 129 -11.85 -0.03 -11.00
C LYS A 129 -12.15 -0.65 -9.63
N LEU A 130 -11.12 -1.07 -8.88
CA LEU A 130 -11.32 -1.66 -7.56
C LEU A 130 -11.79 -0.63 -6.54
N ALA A 131 -11.27 0.60 -6.58
CA ALA A 131 -11.74 1.67 -5.71
C ALA A 131 -13.23 1.96 -5.95
N GLY A 132 -13.67 1.99 -7.21
CA GLY A 132 -15.07 2.11 -7.59
C GLY A 132 -15.94 0.98 -7.07
N PHE A 133 -15.49 -0.28 -7.21
CA PHE A 133 -16.17 -1.43 -6.63
C PHE A 133 -16.28 -1.35 -5.10
N LEU A 134 -15.19 -0.99 -4.42
CA LEU A 134 -15.17 -0.85 -2.96
C LEU A 134 -16.12 0.25 -2.47
N LYS A 135 -16.11 1.40 -3.15
CA LYS A 135 -16.99 2.53 -2.83
C LYS A 135 -18.46 2.23 -3.14
N ASN A 136 -18.75 1.80 -4.36
CA ASN A 136 -20.11 1.75 -4.88
C ASN A 136 -20.83 0.45 -4.55
N ASP A 137 -20.16 -0.70 -4.63
CA ASP A 137 -20.79 -2.01 -4.43
C ASP A 137 -20.63 -2.48 -2.98
N LYS A 138 -19.43 -2.32 -2.41
CA LYS A 138 -19.14 -2.74 -1.03
C LYS A 138 -19.49 -1.69 0.03
N LYS A 139 -19.86 -0.48 -0.42
CA LYS A 139 -20.25 0.65 0.43
C LYS A 139 -19.16 1.00 1.45
N CYS A 140 -17.90 0.92 1.04
CA CYS A 140 -16.79 1.40 1.87
C CYS A 140 -16.92 2.91 2.03
N ASN A 141 -16.82 3.39 3.26
CA ASN A 141 -16.80 4.81 3.55
C ASN A 141 -15.53 5.45 2.98
N MET A 142 -14.41 4.71 3.02
CA MET A 142 -13.09 5.16 2.58
C MET A 142 -12.34 4.09 1.79
N VAL A 143 -11.53 4.50 0.82
CA VAL A 143 -10.60 3.63 0.08
C VAL A 143 -9.18 4.14 0.25
N VAL A 144 -8.30 3.26 0.75
CA VAL A 144 -6.87 3.48 0.93
C VAL A 144 -6.11 2.67 -0.12
N ALA A 145 -5.20 3.30 -0.85
CA ALA A 145 -4.24 2.62 -1.71
C ALA A 145 -2.88 2.52 -1.00
N LEU A 146 -2.41 1.29 -0.78
CA LEU A 146 -1.02 1.01 -0.41
C LEU A 146 -0.20 0.94 -1.68
N SER A 147 0.53 2.01 -1.97
CA SER A 147 1.24 2.15 -3.22
C SER A 147 2.74 2.00 -3.04
N HIS A 148 3.35 1.24 -3.94
CA HIS A 148 4.79 1.14 -4.10
C HIS A 148 5.24 1.72 -5.45
N LEU A 149 4.45 2.60 -6.06
CA LEU A 149 4.78 3.18 -7.37
C LEU A 149 5.89 4.24 -7.28
N GLY A 150 6.00 4.91 -6.14
CA GLY A 150 6.83 6.09 -5.97
C GLY A 150 5.98 7.36 -5.87
N TYR A 151 6.48 8.37 -5.17
CA TYR A 151 5.74 9.60 -4.90
C TYR A 151 5.49 10.43 -6.17
N GLU A 152 6.56 10.87 -6.84
CA GLU A 152 6.49 11.72 -8.03
C GLU A 152 7.78 11.56 -8.86
N TYR A 153 7.66 11.27 -10.15
CA TYR A 153 8.78 11.20 -11.09
C TYR A 153 8.80 12.40 -12.05
N LYS A 154 9.96 12.65 -12.67
CA LYS A 154 10.08 13.63 -13.75
C LYS A 154 9.86 13.02 -15.13
N GLU A 155 10.10 11.71 -15.22
CA GLU A 155 9.93 10.90 -16.40
C GLU A 155 8.47 10.49 -16.59
N ASP A 156 8.13 10.07 -17.81
CA ASP A 156 6.81 9.53 -18.15
C ASP A 156 6.64 8.12 -17.55
N LYS A 157 6.39 8.08 -16.25
CA LYS A 157 6.17 6.89 -15.44
C LYS A 157 5.03 7.15 -14.46
N VAL A 158 4.15 6.18 -14.29
CA VAL A 158 3.05 6.30 -13.33
C VAL A 158 3.59 6.28 -11.90
N ASP A 159 3.19 7.29 -11.12
CA ASP A 159 3.48 7.47 -9.69
C ASP A 159 2.20 7.75 -8.89
N ASP A 160 2.34 7.99 -7.58
CA ASP A 160 1.24 8.26 -6.67
C ASP A 160 0.47 9.53 -7.04
N VAL A 161 1.16 10.57 -7.50
CA VAL A 161 0.54 11.83 -7.94
C VAL A 161 -0.32 11.59 -9.19
N GLU A 162 0.18 10.85 -10.17
CA GLU A 162 -0.57 10.50 -11.37
C GLU A 162 -1.75 9.57 -11.06
N VAL A 163 -1.61 8.61 -10.15
CA VAL A 163 -2.74 7.81 -9.67
C VAL A 163 -3.80 8.68 -9.00
N ALA A 164 -3.40 9.61 -8.13
CA ALA A 164 -4.36 10.51 -7.49
C ALA A 164 -5.15 11.34 -8.52
N LYS A 165 -4.48 11.93 -9.51
CA LYS A 165 -5.12 12.75 -10.55
C LYS A 165 -6.05 11.95 -11.46
N ASN A 166 -5.71 10.70 -11.75
CA ASN A 166 -6.36 9.91 -12.81
C ASN A 166 -7.31 8.82 -12.28
N THR A 167 -7.68 8.86 -11.00
CA THR A 167 -8.69 7.96 -10.41
C THR A 167 -9.88 8.76 -9.86
N ARG A 168 -10.95 8.09 -9.40
CA ARG A 168 -12.17 8.75 -8.89
C ARG A 168 -12.49 8.49 -7.42
N TYR A 169 -12.08 7.34 -6.89
CA TYR A 169 -12.65 6.83 -5.62
C TYR A 169 -11.62 6.53 -4.53
N ILE A 170 -10.34 6.78 -4.81
CA ILE A 170 -9.26 6.66 -3.84
C ILE A 170 -9.25 7.93 -2.98
N ASP A 171 -9.27 7.77 -1.66
CA ASP A 171 -9.21 8.90 -0.73
C ASP A 171 -7.78 9.16 -0.22
N VAL A 172 -7.00 8.09 -0.08
CA VAL A 172 -5.64 8.15 0.48
C VAL A 172 -4.73 7.21 -0.28
N ILE A 173 -3.53 7.70 -0.59
CA ILE A 173 -2.41 6.92 -1.10
C ILE A 173 -1.31 6.97 -0.03
N LEU A 174 -0.97 5.79 0.50
CA LEU A 174 0.21 5.61 1.35
C LEU A 174 1.32 5.07 0.47
N GLY A 175 2.27 5.93 0.11
CA GLY A 175 3.31 5.69 -0.87
C GLY A 175 4.58 5.03 -0.30
N GLY A 176 5.39 4.47 -1.19
CA GLY A 176 6.65 3.79 -0.93
C GLY A 176 7.67 4.05 -2.03
N HIS A 177 8.69 3.19 -2.17
CA HIS A 177 9.66 3.15 -3.27
C HIS A 177 10.66 4.34 -3.41
N THR A 178 10.19 5.58 -3.56
CA THR A 178 11.07 6.75 -3.78
C THR A 178 11.77 7.25 -2.52
N HIS A 179 11.48 6.65 -1.37
CA HIS A 179 12.02 7.01 -0.05
C HIS A 179 11.80 8.49 0.31
N THR A 180 10.71 9.09 -0.19
CA THR A 180 10.41 10.51 -0.01
C THR A 180 10.05 10.80 1.45
N PHE A 181 10.73 11.77 2.05
CA PHE A 181 10.37 12.30 3.37
C PHE A 181 9.40 13.47 3.19
N LEU A 182 8.10 13.18 3.31
CA LEU A 182 7.08 14.22 3.29
C LEU A 182 6.93 14.83 4.67
N LYS A 183 7.19 16.14 4.79
CA LYS A 183 6.95 16.89 6.03
C LYS A 183 5.47 16.98 6.36
N ASN A 184 4.65 17.16 5.32
CA ASN A 184 3.19 17.18 5.37
C ASN A 184 2.66 16.33 4.21
N PRO A 185 1.48 15.72 4.34
CA PRO A 185 0.82 15.05 3.23
C PRO A 185 0.55 16.02 2.07
N THR A 186 0.62 15.51 0.85
CA THR A 186 0.25 16.25 -0.36
C THR A 186 -1.23 16.02 -0.66
N LEU A 187 -1.94 17.08 -1.04
CA LEU A 187 -3.33 17.00 -1.51
C LEU A 187 -3.35 17.16 -3.03
N VAL A 188 -4.00 16.22 -3.71
CA VAL A 188 -4.15 16.22 -5.17
C VAL A 188 -5.62 16.06 -5.50
N GLN A 189 -6.15 16.85 -6.43
CA GLN A 189 -7.52 16.68 -6.90
C GLN A 189 -7.60 15.53 -7.91
N ASN A 190 -8.58 14.66 -7.70
CA ASN A 190 -8.87 13.55 -8.61
C ASN A 190 -9.81 13.98 -9.75
N ILE A 191 -10.24 13.03 -10.59
CA ILE A 191 -11.14 13.30 -11.72
C ILE A 191 -12.48 13.93 -11.29
N ASN A 192 -12.95 13.63 -10.08
CA ASN A 192 -14.17 14.19 -9.51
C ASN A 192 -13.94 15.50 -8.75
N GLU A 193 -12.74 16.09 -8.86
CA GLU A 193 -12.30 17.28 -8.11
C GLU A 193 -12.23 17.08 -6.58
N GLU A 194 -12.29 15.84 -6.12
CA GLU A 194 -12.17 15.47 -4.70
C GLU A 194 -10.68 15.37 -4.31
N ASN A 195 -10.36 15.78 -3.08
CA ASN A 195 -8.99 15.71 -2.58
C ASN A 195 -8.59 14.27 -2.24
N VAL A 196 -7.46 13.83 -2.80
CA VAL A 196 -6.73 12.61 -2.44
C VAL A 196 -5.53 13.01 -1.60
N VAL A 197 -5.35 12.32 -0.47
CA VAL A 197 -4.22 12.53 0.43
C VAL A 197 -3.09 11.59 0.05
N ILE A 198 -1.92 12.11 -0.27
CA ILE A 198 -0.72 11.31 -0.53
C ILE A 198 0.26 11.51 0.63
N ASN A 199 0.75 10.41 1.20
CA ASN A 199 1.76 10.47 2.26
C ASN A 199 2.81 9.37 2.13
N GLN A 200 4.04 9.66 2.54
CA GLN A 200 5.18 8.74 2.56
C GLN A 200 6.13 9.11 3.69
N THR A 201 6.72 8.10 4.34
CA THR A 201 7.44 8.25 5.62
C THR A 201 8.96 8.10 5.50
N GLY A 202 9.52 8.19 4.29
CA GLY A 202 10.93 7.90 4.03
C GLY A 202 11.19 6.40 3.92
N TRP A 203 12.18 5.88 4.65
CA TRP A 203 12.64 4.49 4.56
C TRP A 203 13.27 4.00 5.88
N GLY A 204 13.46 2.67 6.02
CA GLY A 204 14.23 2.09 7.12
C GLY A 204 13.56 2.15 8.50
N GLY A 205 12.24 2.36 8.56
CA GLY A 205 11.49 2.39 9.82
C GLY A 205 11.81 3.55 10.76
N ILE A 206 12.52 4.57 10.27
CA ILE A 206 12.92 5.75 11.06
C ILE A 206 11.75 6.66 11.45
N ASN A 207 10.66 6.64 10.68
CA ASN A 207 9.45 7.41 10.94
C ASN A 207 8.21 6.52 10.90
N LEU A 208 7.22 6.88 11.72
CA LEU A 208 5.86 6.34 11.66
C LEU A 208 4.89 7.47 11.34
N GLY A 209 4.28 7.40 10.15
CA GLY A 209 3.27 8.38 9.73
C GLY A 209 1.95 8.19 10.46
N ARG A 210 1.33 9.30 10.90
CA ARG A 210 -0.02 9.30 11.50
C ARG A 210 -0.93 10.25 10.74
N LEU A 211 -1.97 9.68 10.14
CA LEU A 211 -3.10 10.41 9.55
C LEU A 211 -4.35 10.10 10.37
N ASP A 212 -4.99 11.13 10.90
CA ASP A 212 -6.22 11.03 11.69
C ASP A 212 -7.38 11.49 10.81
N PHE A 213 -8.35 10.59 10.59
CA PHE A 213 -9.56 10.89 9.82
C PHE A 213 -10.77 10.95 10.75
N VAL A 214 -11.52 12.04 10.67
CA VAL A 214 -12.79 12.21 11.39
C VAL A 214 -13.94 12.08 10.39
N PHE A 215 -14.88 11.18 10.70
CA PHE A 215 -16.07 10.93 9.89
C PHE A 215 -17.28 11.59 10.56
N ASP A 216 -17.89 12.56 9.86
CA ASP A 216 -19.14 13.18 10.30
C ASP A 216 -20.33 12.37 9.76
N HIS A 217 -21.09 11.76 10.67
CA HIS A 217 -22.26 10.95 10.34
C HIS A 217 -23.39 11.76 9.67
N GLU A 218 -23.48 13.07 9.90
CA GLU A 218 -24.55 13.90 9.32
C GLU A 218 -24.22 14.40 7.91
N LYS A 219 -22.93 14.57 7.60
CA LYS A 219 -22.49 15.18 6.33
C LYS A 219 -21.82 14.21 5.36
N GLN A 220 -21.60 12.96 5.75
CA GLN A 220 -20.74 12.00 5.04
C GLN A 220 -19.33 12.55 4.73
N ALA A 221 -18.93 13.61 5.42
CA ALA A 221 -17.69 14.34 5.17
C ALA A 221 -16.55 13.72 5.96
N LYS A 222 -15.36 13.70 5.34
CA LYS A 222 -14.11 13.27 5.95
C LYS A 222 -13.26 14.50 6.22
N GLN A 223 -12.85 14.69 7.46
CA GLN A 223 -11.85 15.70 7.81
C GLN A 223 -10.53 15.02 8.11
N LEU A 224 -9.45 15.53 7.51
CA LEU A 224 -8.09 15.06 7.74
C LEU A 224 -7.40 15.98 8.76
N ALA A 225 -6.87 15.37 9.82
CA ALA A 225 -5.78 15.92 10.60
C ALA A 225 -4.55 15.04 10.40
N TYR A 226 -3.34 15.61 10.40
CA TYR A 226 -2.11 14.83 10.27
C TYR A 226 -1.08 15.29 11.28
N HIS A 227 -0.29 14.34 11.75
CA HIS A 227 0.79 14.56 12.69
C HIS A 227 2.06 13.97 12.08
N SER A 228 3.03 14.81 11.71
CA SER A 228 4.38 14.36 11.36
C SER A 228 5.27 14.44 12.60
N GLN A 229 5.81 13.31 13.01
CA GLN A 229 7.00 13.26 13.85
C GLN A 229 8.17 13.10 12.90
N LEU A 230 8.67 14.22 12.38
CA LEU A 230 10.03 14.29 11.83
C LEU A 230 11.03 14.39 12.98
#